data_AF-A0A0D7EPK2-F1
#
_entry.id   AF-A0A0D7EPK2-F1
#
_cell.length_a   1.000
_cell.length_b   1.000
_cell.length_c   1.000
_cell.angle_alpha   90.00
_cell.angle_beta   90.00
_cell.angle_gamma   90.00
#
_symmetry.space_group_name_H-M   'P 1'
#
loop_
_entity.id
_entity.type
_entity.pdbx_description
1 polymer ?
#
loop_
_entity_poly.entity_id
_entity_poly.type
_entity_poly.pdbx_seq_one_letter_code
_entity_poly.pdbx_strand_id
1 'polypeptide(L)' 'MLVAAAGPAAAAQITREQDIVGLRLGQKVLVDDGSCPTGQIKEVTGTTLTAAGVTRSAKCVPRAGRH' A
#
# COMPACT_ATOMS: atom_id res chain seq x y z
N MET A 1 -24.92 -20.17 16.54
CA MET A 1 -23.52 -20.26 16.08
C MET A 1 -23.26 -19.06 15.18
N LEU A 2 -22.58 -18.03 15.68
CA LEU A 2 -22.31 -16.79 14.94
C LEU A 2 -21.07 -17.00 14.07
N VAL A 3 -21.24 -17.10 12.75
CA VAL A 3 -20.11 -17.23 11.80
C VAL A 3 -19.62 -15.83 11.47
N ALA A 4 -18.48 -15.43 12.04
CA ALA A 4 -17.80 -14.20 11.66
C ALA A 4 -17.07 -14.41 10.33
N ALA A 5 -17.59 -13.83 9.25
CA ALA A 5 -16.91 -13.81 7.96
C ALA A 5 -15.74 -12.79 8.02
N ALA A 6 -14.51 -13.28 8.15
CA ALA A 6 -13.31 -12.47 7.92
C ALA A 6 -13.16 -12.25 6.40
N GLY A 7 -13.62 -11.09 5.92
CA GLY A 7 -13.45 -10.71 4.51
C GLY A 7 -11.98 -10.50 4.14
N PRO A 8 -11.59 -10.71 2.87
CA PRO A 8 -10.21 -10.50 2.43
C PRO A 8 -9.86 -9.01 2.60
N ALA A 9 -8.71 -8.73 3.23
CA ALA A 9 -8.15 -7.39 3.29
C ALA A 9 -7.78 -6.96 1.85
N ALA A 10 -8.72 -6.33 1.15
CA ALA A 10 -8.49 -5.79 -0.17
C ALA A 10 -7.38 -4.73 -0.09
N ALA A 11 -6.25 -5.00 -0.75
CA ALA A 11 -5.22 -4.01 -0.97
C ALA A 11 -5.83 -2.88 -1.81
N ALA A 12 -6.07 -1.73 -1.19
CA ALA A 12 -6.60 -0.57 -1.88
C ALA A 12 -5.58 -0.14 -2.95
N GLN A 13 -5.94 -0.28 -4.23
CA GLN A 13 -5.17 0.29 -5.34
C GLN A 13 -5.55 1.76 -5.43
N ILE A 14 -4.64 2.62 -4.97
CA ILE A 14 -4.84 4.07 -4.96
C ILE A 14 -4.02 4.66 -6.11
N THR A 15 -4.69 5.44 -6.97
CA THR A 15 -4.10 6.03 -8.18
C THR A 15 -3.04 7.09 -7.88
N ARG A 16 -3.08 7.74 -6.71
CA ARG A 16 -2.10 8.76 -6.29
C ARG A 16 -1.69 8.60 -4.83
N GLU A 17 -0.40 8.72 -4.56
CA GLU A 17 0.15 8.62 -3.20
C GLU A 17 -0.43 9.65 -2.22
N GLN A 18 -0.84 10.81 -2.75
CA GLN A 18 -1.54 11.89 -2.04
C GLN A 18 -2.92 11.45 -1.51
N ASP A 19 -3.56 10.50 -2.20
CA ASP A 19 -4.90 9.96 -1.89
C ASP A 19 -4.83 8.79 -0.91
N ILE A 20 -3.62 8.38 -0.50
CA ILE A 20 -3.45 7.49 0.65
C ILE A 20 -3.84 8.28 1.89
N VAL A 21 -5.13 8.37 2.19
CA VAL A 21 -5.64 8.97 3.43
C VAL A 21 -5.63 7.88 4.49
N GLY A 22 -4.78 8.03 5.51
CA GLY A 22 -4.74 7.10 6.65
C GLY A 22 -3.97 5.80 6.45
N LEU A 23 -2.77 5.84 5.84
CA LEU A 23 -1.86 4.69 5.82
C LEU A 23 -1.57 4.20 7.24
N ARG A 24 -1.93 2.96 7.55
CA ARG A 24 -1.63 2.36 8.86
C ARG A 24 -0.19 1.84 8.91
N LEU A 25 0.35 1.67 10.12
CA LEU A 25 1.64 0.98 10.27
C LEU A 25 1.56 -0.43 9.70
N GLY A 26 2.59 -0.80 8.94
CA GLY A 26 2.67 -2.09 8.26
C GLY A 26 1.76 -2.23 7.05
N GLN A 27 0.86 -1.27 6.79
CA GLN A 27 0.03 -1.30 5.60
C GLN A 27 0.87 -1.00 4.37
N LYS A 28 0.69 -1.80 3.32
CA LYS A 28 1.33 -1.67 2.03
C LYS A 28 0.30 -1.30 0.97
N VAL A 29 0.64 -0.32 0.14
CA VAL A 29 -0.18 0.17 -0.96
C VAL A 29 0.69 0.15 -2.21
N LEU A 30 0.14 -0.40 -3.30
CA LEU A 30 0.80 -0.38 -4.60
C LEU A 30 0.22 0.77 -5.43
N VAL A 31 1.10 1.64 -5.91
CA VAL A 31 0.75 2.85 -6.67
C VAL A 31 1.42 2.76 -8.05
N ASP A 32 0.62 2.88 -9.11
CA ASP A 32 1.09 2.91 -10.50
C ASP A 32 1.03 4.35 -11.02
N ASP A 33 1.95 5.20 -10.56
CA ASP A 33 2.03 6.62 -10.93
C ASP A 33 3.02 6.90 -12.07
N GLY A 34 3.63 5.86 -12.63
CA GLY A 34 4.67 5.98 -13.66
C GLY A 34 6.05 6.42 -13.14
N SER A 35 6.21 6.61 -11.83
CA SER A 35 7.50 6.98 -11.22
C SER A 35 8.52 5.83 -11.22
N CYS A 36 8.06 4.58 -11.38
CA CYS A 36 8.91 3.40 -11.41
C CYS A 36 9.14 2.89 -12.85
N PRO A 37 10.29 2.24 -13.14
CA PRO A 37 10.59 1.68 -14.46
C PRO A 37 9.55 0.65 -14.94
N THR A 38 9.50 0.42 -16.25
CA THR A 38 8.63 -0.59 -16.85
C THR A 38 8.82 -1.95 -16.19
N GLY A 39 7.72 -2.60 -15.79
CA GLY A 39 7.75 -3.87 -15.05
C GLY A 39 7.86 -3.73 -13.53
N GLN A 40 7.95 -2.51 -13.01
CA GLN A 40 7.93 -2.22 -11.57
C GLN A 40 6.69 -1.40 -11.18
N ILE A 41 6.32 -1.44 -9.91
CA ILE A 41 5.25 -0.65 -9.29
C ILE A 41 5.77 -0.06 -7.98
N LYS A 42 5.24 1.10 -7.58
CA LYS A 42 5.65 1.78 -6.36
C LYS A 42 4.94 1.12 -5.16
N GLU A 43 5.67 0.47 -4.28
CA GLU A 43 5.19 -0.02 -2.99
C GLU A 43 5.40 1.06 -1.95
N VAL A 44 4.31 1.62 -1.42
CA VAL A 44 4.28 2.58 -0.32
C VAL A 44 3.87 1.85 0.94
N THR A 45 4.75 1.85 1.94
CA THR A 45 4.53 1.15 3.22
C THR A 45 4.54 2.13 4.38
N GLY A 46 3.60 2.00 5.31
CA GLY A 46 3.64 2.74 6.58
C GLY A 46 4.69 2.12 7.50
N THR A 47 5.81 2.80 7.72
CA THR A 47 6.97 2.20 8.41
C THR A 47 7.06 2.56 9.88
N THR A 48 6.72 3.79 10.27
CA THR A 48 6.98 4.25 11.64
C THR A 48 5.85 5.15 12.13
N LEU A 49 5.42 4.95 13.37
CA LEU A 49 4.47 5.84 14.03
C LEU A 49 5.26 6.94 14.72
N THR A 50 4.98 8.18 14.37
CA THR A 50 5.55 9.37 15.00
C THR A 50 4.44 10.17 15.65
N ALA A 51 4.80 11.15 16.50
CA ALA A 51 3.83 12.07 17.10
C ALA A 51 3.03 12.88 16.05
N ALA A 52 3.57 13.05 14.84
CA ALA A 52 2.89 13.70 13.71
C ALA A 52 2.07 12.73 12.84
N GLY A 53 2.06 11.43 13.16
CA GLY A 53 1.36 10.39 12.40
C GLY A 53 2.30 9.33 11.82
N VAL A 54 1.78 8.55 10.86
CA VAL A 54 2.50 7.43 10.24
C VAL A 54 3.41 7.93 9.11
N THR A 55 4.71 7.70 9.23
CA THR A 55 5.65 7.93 8.14
C THR A 55 5.55 6.83 7.09
N ARG A 56 5.77 7.21 5.83
CA ARG A 56 5.65 6.33 4.67
C ARG A 56 7.02 6.15 4.05
N SER A 57 7.32 4.94 3.62
CA SER A 57 8.48 4.62 2.79
C SER A 57 7.99 4.09 1.45
N ALA A 58 8.51 4.65 0.36
CA ALA A 58 8.19 4.23 -1.00
C ALA A 58 9.40 3.56 -1.65
N LYS A 59 9.18 2.44 -2.33
CA LYS A 59 10.20 1.77 -3.13
C LYS A 59 9.59 1.18 -4.40
N CYS A 60 10.37 1.12 -5.47
CA CYS A 60 9.96 0.37 -6.66
C CYS A 60 10.20 -1.12 -6.41
N VAL A 61 9.16 -1.92 -6.60
CA VAL A 61 9.22 -3.39 -6.52
C VAL A 61 8.79 -3.98 -7.85
N PRO A 62 9.25 -5.18 -8.22
CA PRO A 62 8.72 -5.90 -9.38
C PRO A 62 7.19 -5.98 -9.29
N ARG A 63 6.49 -5.71 -10.38
CA ARG A 63 5.04 -5.94 -10.43
C ARG A 63 4.79 -7.41 -10.19
N ALA A 64 4.30 -7.76 -9.00
CA ALA A 64 3.81 -9.10 -8.74
C ALA A 64 2.50 -9.27 -9.53
N GLY A 65 2.64 -9.61 -10.81
CA GLY A 65 1.56 -10.23 -11.57
C GLY A 65 1.21 -11.53 -10.84
N ARG A 66 -0.08 -11.73 -10.58
CA ARG A 66 -0.60 -13.03 -10.11
C ARG A 66 0.02 -14.15 -10.95
N HIS A 67 0.68 -15.10 -10.27
CA HIS A 67 0.76 -16.46 -10.79
C HIS A 67 -0.62 -17.13 -10.65
#